data_AF-A0A9D2E214-F1
#
_entry.id   AF-A0A9D2E214-F1
#
_cell.length_a   1.000
_cell.length_b   1.000
_cell.length_c   1.000
_cell.angle_alpha   90.00
_cell.angle_beta   90.00
_cell.angle_gamma   90.00
#
_symmetry.space_group_name_H-M   'P 1'
#
loop_
_entity.id
_entity.type
_entity.pdbx_description
1 polymer ?
#
loop_
_entity_poly.entity_id
_entity_poly.type
_entity_poly.pdbx_seq_one_letter_code
_entity_poly.pdbx_strand_id
1 'polypeptide(L)'
;MQFENAVDIGDIKTKEDVDEKTKMILSKLPSSHLNSFLRKISFYINHIDMVNRKINSYDYDKQLFFLKNLKNVIEVEVEHRETSVARVGKYYQNF
;
A
#
# COMPACT_ATOMS: atom_id res chain seq x y z
N MET A 1 24.46 -0.61 14.70
CA MET A 1 23.91 -0.89 13.35
C MET A 1 23.02 0.27 12.98
N GLN A 2 23.39 1.05 11.97
CA GLN A 2 22.57 2.13 11.42
C GLN A 2 21.80 1.56 10.23
N PHE A 3 20.47 1.68 10.24
CA PHE A 3 19.65 1.39 9.07
C PHE A 3 19.71 2.59 8.13
N GLU A 4 20.79 2.72 7.36
CA GLU A 4 20.81 3.60 6.19
C GLU A 4 20.14 2.87 5.03
N ASN A 5 18.83 3.05 4.92
CA ASN A 5 18.12 2.93 3.64
C ASN A 5 17.18 4.13 3.57
N ALA A 6 17.75 5.34 3.52
CA ALA A 6 17.03 6.48 3.00
C ALA A 6 16.75 6.16 1.53
N VAL A 7 15.52 5.75 1.22
CA VAL A 7 15.05 5.68 -0.15
C VAL A 7 15.22 7.10 -0.70
N ASP A 8 16.08 7.27 -1.70
CA ASP A 8 16.20 8.51 -2.44
C ASP A 8 14.90 8.73 -3.21
N ILE A 9 13.99 9.50 -2.63
CA ILE A 9 12.73 9.91 -3.24
C ILE A 9 13.05 11.19 -4.02
N GLY A 10 13.73 11.06 -5.16
CA GLY A 10 14.05 12.21 -6.01
C GLY A 10 12.80 13.07 -6.31
N ASP A 11 13.01 14.31 -6.76
CA ASP A 11 11.95 15.33 -6.90
C ASP A 11 10.67 14.79 -7.57
N ILE A 12 9.53 14.96 -6.90
CA ILE A 12 8.19 14.66 -7.42
C ILE A 12 7.70 15.90 -8.18
N LYS A 13 7.50 15.81 -9.49
CA LYS A 13 7.10 16.96 -10.31
C LYS A 13 5.69 16.82 -10.89
N THR A 14 5.18 15.60 -11.04
CA THR A 14 3.84 15.31 -11.58
C THR A 14 3.09 14.23 -10.78
N LYS A 15 1.76 14.13 -10.98
CA LYS A 15 0.93 13.06 -10.40
C LYS A 15 1.28 11.66 -10.95
N GLU A 16 1.73 11.59 -12.20
CA GLU A 16 2.20 10.36 -12.83
C GLU A 16 3.52 9.88 -12.21
N ASP A 17 4.43 10.81 -11.88
CA ASP A 17 5.67 10.49 -11.15
C ASP A 17 5.39 9.88 -9.78
N VAL A 18 4.33 10.33 -9.11
CA VAL A 18 3.90 9.79 -7.80
C VAL A 18 3.43 8.34 -7.96
N ASP A 19 2.61 8.06 -8.97
CA ASP A 19 2.08 6.72 -9.21
C ASP A 19 3.19 5.73 -9.60
N GLU A 20 4.13 6.14 -10.46
CA GLU A 20 5.26 5.30 -10.86
C GLU A 20 6.23 5.05 -9.70
N LYS A 21 6.58 6.08 -8.92
CA LYS A 21 7.46 5.93 -7.75
C LYS A 21 6.80 5.09 -6.66
N THR A 22 5.50 5.26 -6.42
CA THR A 22 4.76 4.46 -5.44
C THR A 22 4.77 2.99 -5.85
N LYS A 23 4.50 2.68 -7.12
CA LYS A 23 4.61 1.31 -7.66
C LYS A 23 6.03 0.76 -7.52
N MET A 24 7.05 1.55 -7.84
CA MET A 24 8.45 1.13 -7.70
C MET A 24 8.85 0.83 -6.25
N ILE A 25 8.36 1.63 -5.28
CA ILE A 25 8.65 1.40 -3.86
C ILE A 25 7.94 0.14 -3.38
N LEU A 26 6.65 -0.01 -3.74
CA LEU A 26 5.86 -1.15 -3.32
C LEU A 26 6.38 -2.46 -3.91
N SER A 27 6.78 -2.47 -5.19
CA SER A 27 7.33 -3.65 -5.87
C SER A 27 8.61 -4.20 -5.22
N LYS A 28 9.41 -3.35 -4.56
CA LYS A 28 10.63 -3.73 -3.84
C LYS A 28 10.37 -4.32 -2.45
N LEU A 29 9.17 -4.15 -1.90
CA LEU A 29 8.85 -4.66 -0.56
C LEU A 29 8.47 -6.14 -0.61
N PRO A 30 8.86 -6.96 0.38
CA PRO A 30 8.37 -8.34 0.49
C PRO A 30 6.85 -8.41 0.67
N SER A 31 6.20 -9.46 0.15
CA SER A 31 4.75 -9.65 0.29
C SER A 31 4.30 -9.75 1.77
N SER A 32 5.17 -10.25 2.66
CA SER A 32 4.93 -10.25 4.10
C SER A 32 4.83 -8.83 4.69
N HIS A 33 5.62 -7.89 4.16
CA HIS A 33 5.58 -6.49 4.58
C HIS A 33 4.31 -5.80 4.07
N LEU A 34 3.93 -6.04 2.81
CA LEU A 34 2.68 -5.52 2.25
C LEU A 34 1.46 -6.00 3.05
N ASN A 35 1.40 -7.30 3.36
CA ASN A 35 0.34 -7.86 4.21
C ASN A 35 0.34 -7.29 5.64
N SER A 36 1.51 -7.03 6.22
CA SER A 36 1.64 -6.36 7.51
C SER A 36 1.11 -4.92 7.45
N PHE A 37 1.41 -4.18 6.38
CA PHE A 37 0.87 -2.83 6.17
C PHE A 37 -0.64 -2.83 6.01
N LEU A 38 -1.22 -3.77 5.26
CA LEU A 38 -2.69 -3.88 5.13
C LEU A 38 -3.38 -4.08 6.48
N ARG A 39 -2.82 -4.92 7.36
CA ARG A 39 -3.34 -5.12 8.72
C ARG A 39 -3.26 -3.84 9.55
N LYS A 40 -2.13 -3.15 9.51
CA LYS A 40 -1.92 -1.88 10.25
C LYS A 40 -2.86 -0.78 9.74
N ILE A 41 -2.98 -0.60 8.43
CA ILE A 41 -3.88 0.40 7.85
C ILE A 41 -5.34 0.09 8.20
N SER A 42 -5.74 -1.18 8.11
CA SER A 42 -7.10 -1.59 8.50
C SER A 42 -7.37 -1.32 9.99
N PHE A 43 -6.37 -1.54 10.86
CA PHE A 43 -6.47 -1.15 12.27
C PHE A 43 -6.66 0.36 12.43
N TYR A 44 -5.89 1.20 11.74
CA TYR A 44 -6.02 2.66 11.83
C TYR A 44 -7.34 3.19 11.28
N ILE A 45 -7.83 2.63 10.17
CA ILE A 45 -9.17 2.95 9.64
C ILE A 45 -10.22 2.66 10.71
N ASN A 46 -10.22 1.45 11.28
CA ASN A 46 -11.18 1.07 12.32
C ASN A 46 -11.05 1.95 13.57
N HIS A 47 -9.83 2.30 13.97
CA HIS A 47 -9.57 3.15 15.12
C HIS A 47 -10.11 4.56 14.90
N ILE A 48 -9.83 5.16 13.74
CA ILE A 48 -10.31 6.49 13.37
C ILE A 48 -11.84 6.49 13.27
N ASP A 49 -12.44 5.49 12.62
CA ASP A 49 -13.90 5.34 12.53
C ASP A 49 -14.53 5.20 13.93
N MET A 50 -13.88 4.48 14.86
CA MET A 50 -14.40 4.26 16.21
C MET A 50 -14.30 5.51 17.09
N VAL A 51 -13.15 6.19 17.06
CA VAL A 51 -12.88 7.38 17.91
C VAL A 51 -13.66 8.60 17.41
N ASN A 52 -13.76 8.76 16.09
CA ASN A 52 -14.32 9.95 15.47
C ASN A 52 -15.72 9.76 14.90
N ARG A 53 -16.40 8.63 15.17
CA ARG A 53 -17.78 8.34 14.69
C ARG A 53 -18.79 9.46 14.98
N LYS A 54 -18.52 10.29 15.99
CA LYS A 54 -19.38 11.41 16.43
C LYS A 54 -18.84 12.78 16.02
N ILE A 55 -17.64 12.84 15.45
CA ILE A 55 -16.96 14.08 15.05
C ILE A 55 -17.05 14.14 13.53
N ASN A 56 -18.08 14.82 13.04
CA ASN A 56 -18.26 15.06 11.61
C ASN A 56 -17.37 16.24 11.20
N SER A 57 -16.06 16.00 11.12
CA SER A 57 -15.07 17.03 10.77
C SER A 57 -14.46 16.76 9.40
N TYR A 58 -14.22 17.84 8.66
CA TYR A 58 -13.55 17.80 7.37
C TYR A 58 -12.17 17.13 7.41
N ASP A 59 -11.46 17.26 8.54
CA ASP A 59 -10.15 16.64 8.74
C ASP A 59 -10.26 15.12 8.97
N TYR A 60 -11.33 14.65 9.63
CA TYR A 60 -11.63 13.23 9.76
C TYR A 60 -11.85 12.57 8.39
N ASP A 61 -12.68 13.18 7.55
CA ASP A 61 -12.98 12.64 6.21
C ASP A 61 -11.72 12.56 5.34
N LYS A 62 -10.84 13.57 5.42
CA LYS A 62 -9.54 13.56 4.71
C LYS A 62 -8.62 12.44 5.16
N GLN A 63 -8.48 12.24 6.47
CA GLN A 63 -7.63 11.18 7.01
C GLN A 63 -8.14 9.80 6.62
N LEU A 64 -9.46 9.59 6.73
CA LEU A 64 -10.09 8.34 6.35
C LEU A 64 -9.97 8.07 4.84
N PHE A 65 -10.18 9.10 4.01
CA PHE A 65 -9.98 9.01 2.57
C PHE A 65 -8.54 8.66 2.21
N PHE A 66 -7.55 9.31 2.82
CA PHE A 66 -6.14 9.00 2.61
C PHE A 66 -5.82 7.53 2.94
N LEU A 67 -6.24 7.05 4.11
CA LEU A 67 -5.96 5.68 4.55
C LEU A 67 -6.66 4.64 3.67
N LYS A 68 -7.90 4.90 3.24
CA LYS A 68 -8.63 4.02 2.30
C LYS A 68 -7.93 3.94 0.95
N ASN A 69 -7.45 5.07 0.43
CA ASN A 69 -6.68 5.07 -0.83
C ASN A 69 -5.35 4.34 -0.68
N LEU A 70 -4.61 4.58 0.41
CA LEU A 70 -3.35 3.88 0.65
C LEU A 70 -3.57 2.36 0.78
N LYS A 71 -4.64 1.94 1.47
CA LYS A 71 -5.04 0.54 1.54
C LYS A 71 -5.27 -0.04 0.15
N ASN A 72 -6.08 0.62 -0.66
CA ASN A 72 -6.40 0.18 -2.02
C ASN A 72 -5.15 0.02 -2.91
N VAL A 73 -4.21 0.98 -2.84
CA VAL A 73 -2.96 0.90 -3.61
C VAL A 73 -2.14 -0.35 -3.22
N ILE A 74 -2.09 -0.68 -1.93
CA ILE A 74 -1.36 -1.87 -1.45
C ILE A 74 -2.10 -3.16 -1.80
N GLU A 75 -3.43 -3.17 -1.73
CA GLU A 75 -4.26 -4.33 -2.13
C GLU A 75 -4.04 -4.69 -3.60
N VAL A 76 -4.06 -3.68 -4.48
CA VAL A 76 -3.78 -3.87 -5.92
C VAL A 76 -2.39 -4.46 -6.16
N GLU A 77 -1.37 -4.02 -5.43
CA GLU A 77 -0.01 -4.58 -5.57
C GLU A 77 0.05 -6.04 -5.09
N VAL A 78 -0.63 -6.38 -3.99
CA VAL A 78 -0.68 -7.76 -3.49
C VAL A 78 -1.38 -8.67 -4.51
N GLU A 79 -2.54 -8.26 -5.03
CA GLU A 79 -3.27 -9.00 -6.07
C GLU A 79 -2.44 -9.17 -7.35
N HIS A 80 -1.70 -8.14 -7.77
CA HIS A 80 -0.82 -8.21 -8.92
C HIS A 80 0.26 -9.29 -8.77
N ARG A 81 0.77 -9.51 -7.55
CA ARG A 81 1.77 -10.54 -7.26
C ARG A 81 1.16 -11.93 -7.23
N GLU A 82 0.02 -12.08 -6.58
CA GLU A 82 -0.67 -13.37 -6.49
C GLU A 82 -1.09 -13.87 -7.87
N THR A 83 -1.58 -12.97 -8.73
CA THR A 83 -1.92 -13.29 -10.12
C THR A 83 -0.68 -13.59 -10.98
N SER A 84 0.43 -12.89 -10.77
CA SER A 84 1.72 -13.18 -11.39
C SER A 84 2.25 -14.58 -11.00
N VAL A 85 2.19 -14.94 -9.71
CA VAL A 85 2.59 -16.27 -9.20
C VAL A 85 1.67 -17.37 -9.75
N ALA A 86 0.36 -17.14 -9.81
CA ALA A 86 -0.59 -18.10 -10.38
C ALA A 86 -0.35 -18.38 -11.87
N ARG A 87 0.12 -17.39 -12.65
CA ARG A 87 0.53 -17.59 -14.04
C ARG A 87 1.80 -18.44 -14.13
N VAL A 88 2.82 -18.12 -13.34
CA VAL A 88 4.09 -18.89 -13.32
C VAL A 88 3.86 -20.34 -12.90
N GLY A 89 3.02 -20.60 -11.88
CA GLY A 89 2.69 -21.95 -11.44
C GLY A 89 2.01 -22.83 -12.51
N LYS A 90 1.23 -22.23 -13.43
CA LYS A 90 0.63 -22.97 -14.56
C LYS A 90 1.65 -23.37 -15.62
N TYR A 91 2.72 -22.61 -15.81
CA TYR A 91 3.78 -22.96 -16.77
C TYR A 91 4.61 -24.17 -16.32
N TYR A 92 4.76 -24.39 -15.01
CA TYR A 92 5.53 -25.51 -14.46
C TYR A 92 4.74 -26.81 -14.26
N GLN A 93 3.42 -26.83 -14.49
CA GLN A 93 2.62 -28.07 -14.46
C GLN A 93 2.52 -28.77 -15.82
N ASN A 94 3.09 -28.19 -16.88
CA ASN A 94 3.10 -28.76 -18.23
C ASN A 94 4.49 -29.28 -18.65
N PHE A 95 5.38 -29.57 -17.69
CA PHE A 95 6.66 -30.22 -17.90
C PHE A 95 6.72 -31.55 -17.14
#